data_AF-A0A9E4VCH4-F1
#
_entry.id   AF-A0A9E4VCH4-F1
#
_cell.length_a   1.000
_cell.length_b   1.000
_cell.length_c   1.000
_cell.angle_alpha   90.00
_cell.angle_beta   90.00
_cell.angle_gamma   90.00
#
_symmetry.space_group_name_H-M   'P 1'
#
loop_
_entity.id
_entity.type
_entity.pdbx_description
1 polymer ?
#
loop_
_entity_poly.entity_id
_entity_poly.type
_entity_poly.pdbx_seq_one_letter_code
_entity_poly.pdbx_strand_id
1 'polypeptide(L)'
;MGSVVDKVQLVKVESARIGKYLKTLKPEAWSTQSACDAWQVQDVVAHLTGAVDRFGPNIVRGAGGDGSAPEGMPPAGEGDMAARLRANAQVAIDFRESLGSKLLATYNEGRVRFDEFLAGLQDADRDKPCYHAAGTISVETYLNLRITELIVHEWDIRS
;
A
#
# COMPACT_ATOMS: atom_id res chain seq x y z
N MET A 1 7.80 18.51 -10.03
CA MET A 1 7.28 17.41 -9.18
C MET A 1 7.10 17.97 -7.77
N GLY A 2 6.01 17.66 -7.08
CA GLY A 2 5.74 18.17 -5.72
C GLY A 2 6.69 17.63 -4.65
N SER A 3 6.76 18.30 -3.51
CA SER A 3 7.65 17.99 -2.38
C SER A 3 7.31 16.64 -1.70
N VAL A 4 8.16 16.15 -0.78
CA VAL A 4 7.87 14.94 0.01
C VAL A 4 6.61 15.18 0.85
N VAL A 5 6.51 16.36 1.45
CA VAL A 5 5.37 16.77 2.27
C VAL A 5 4.08 16.82 1.45
N ASP A 6 4.13 17.34 0.23
CA ASP A 6 2.96 17.37 -0.68
C ASP A 6 2.48 15.95 -1.01
N LYS A 7 3.42 15.03 -1.28
CA LYS A 7 3.08 13.63 -1.59
C LYS A 7 2.49 12.91 -0.38
N VAL A 8 3.06 13.13 0.81
CA VAL A 8 2.48 12.61 2.05
C VAL A 8 1.05 13.10 2.19
N GLN A 9 0.81 14.41 2.05
CA GLN A 9 -0.53 14.97 2.13
C GLN A 9 -1.48 14.37 1.10
N LEU A 10 -1.02 14.16 -0.13
CA LEU A 10 -1.81 13.52 -1.18
C LEU A 10 -2.19 12.08 -0.81
N VAL A 11 -1.25 11.27 -0.32
CA VAL A 11 -1.52 9.89 0.15
C VAL A 11 -2.58 9.89 1.25
N LYS A 12 -2.49 10.80 2.22
CA LYS A 12 -3.45 10.93 3.32
C LYS A 12 -4.86 11.25 2.80
N VAL A 13 -4.96 12.27 1.95
CA VAL A 13 -6.24 12.75 1.39
C VAL A 13 -6.89 11.67 0.53
N GLU A 14 -6.14 11.05 -0.38
CA GLU A 14 -6.69 10.07 -1.32
C GLU A 14 -7.08 8.76 -0.60
N SER A 15 -6.27 8.28 0.35
CA SER A 15 -6.63 7.10 1.16
C SER A 15 -7.91 7.36 1.97
N ALA A 16 -8.07 8.54 2.56
CA ALA A 16 -9.28 8.90 3.28
C ALA A 16 -10.50 9.06 2.35
N ARG A 17 -10.31 9.61 1.14
CA ARG A 17 -11.37 9.77 0.13
C ARG A 17 -11.87 8.42 -0.37
N ILE A 18 -10.97 7.48 -0.66
CA ILE A 18 -11.34 6.10 -1.03
C ILE A 18 -12.08 5.44 0.13
N GLY A 19 -11.60 5.56 1.37
CA GLY A 19 -12.30 5.03 2.55
C GLY A 19 -13.72 5.56 2.73
N LYS A 20 -13.98 6.83 2.38
CA LYS A 20 -15.34 7.40 2.35
C LYS A 20 -16.20 6.75 1.26
N TYR A 21 -15.65 6.57 0.06
CA TYR A 21 -16.35 5.90 -1.04
C TYR A 21 -16.71 4.45 -0.69
N LEU A 22 -15.78 3.68 -0.11
CA LEU A 22 -16.02 2.29 0.28
C LEU A 22 -17.20 2.13 1.26
N LYS A 23 -17.42 3.12 2.14
CA LYS A 23 -18.59 3.14 3.05
C LYS A 23 -19.95 3.28 2.33
N THR A 24 -19.94 3.71 1.07
CA THR A 24 -21.17 3.88 0.26
C THR A 24 -21.51 2.63 -0.55
N LEU A 25 -20.59 1.66 -0.63
CA LEU A 25 -20.81 0.44 -1.40
C LEU A 25 -21.86 -0.44 -0.73
N LYS A 26 -22.79 -0.94 -1.54
CA LYS A 26 -23.73 -1.99 -1.13
C LYS A 26 -22.98 -3.32 -0.95
N PRO A 27 -23.48 -4.26 -0.12
CA PRO A 27 -22.83 -5.54 0.11
C PRO A 27 -22.48 -6.31 -1.17
N GLU A 28 -23.32 -6.26 -2.20
CA GLU A 28 -23.13 -7.00 -3.45
C GLU A 28 -21.96 -6.46 -4.28
N ALA A 29 -21.66 -5.16 -4.16
CA ALA A 29 -20.56 -4.51 -4.88
C ALA A 29 -19.19 -5.04 -4.40
N TRP A 30 -19.07 -5.45 -3.14
CA TRP A 30 -17.82 -5.98 -2.59
C TRP A 30 -17.38 -7.30 -3.24
N SER A 31 -18.35 -8.11 -3.68
CA SER A 31 -18.10 -9.41 -4.33
C SER A 31 -18.15 -9.34 -5.85
N THR A 32 -18.26 -8.14 -6.43
CA THR A 32 -18.21 -7.95 -7.88
C THR A 32 -16.76 -8.07 -8.38
N GLN A 33 -16.59 -8.66 -9.56
CA GLN A 33 -15.30 -8.73 -10.25
C GLN A 33 -14.78 -7.31 -10.51
N SER A 34 -13.54 -7.03 -10.11
CA SER A 34 -12.88 -5.75 -10.41
C SER A 34 -12.29 -5.75 -11.82
N ALA A 35 -11.85 -4.60 -12.35
CA ALA A 35 -11.08 -4.58 -13.59
C ALA A 35 -9.69 -5.26 -13.48
N CYS A 36 -9.24 -5.60 -12.27
CA CYS A 36 -8.18 -6.55 -12.08
C CYS A 36 -8.76 -7.97 -12.14
N ASP A 37 -8.52 -8.69 -13.24
CA ASP A 37 -9.06 -10.05 -13.48
C ASP A 37 -8.75 -11.05 -12.34
N ALA A 38 -7.70 -10.81 -11.56
CA ALA A 38 -7.33 -11.65 -10.44
C ALA A 38 -8.21 -11.46 -9.19
N TRP A 39 -8.99 -10.38 -9.10
CA TRP A 39 -9.55 -9.90 -7.84
C TRP A 39 -10.99 -9.40 -7.94
N GLN A 40 -11.78 -9.71 -6.91
CA GLN A 40 -13.00 -8.97 -6.63
C GLN A 40 -12.67 -7.64 -5.94
N VAL A 41 -13.64 -6.72 -5.89
CA VAL A 41 -13.48 -5.41 -5.20
C VAL A 41 -12.91 -5.57 -3.79
N GLN A 42 -13.41 -6.53 -3.01
CA GLN A 42 -12.92 -6.81 -1.66
C GLN A 42 -11.45 -7.27 -1.60
N ASP A 43 -10.97 -8.00 -2.61
CA ASP A 43 -9.58 -8.44 -2.67
C ASP A 43 -8.65 -7.27 -2.98
N VAL A 44 -9.07 -6.36 -3.87
CA VAL A 44 -8.34 -5.11 -4.15
C VAL A 44 -8.23 -4.26 -2.88
N VAL A 45 -9.32 -4.13 -2.11
CA VAL A 45 -9.30 -3.39 -0.83
C VAL A 45 -8.37 -4.08 0.18
N ALA A 46 -8.35 -5.41 0.24
CA ALA A 46 -7.43 -6.15 1.11
C ALA A 46 -5.96 -5.96 0.69
N HIS A 47 -5.67 -5.97 -0.61
CA HIS A 47 -4.33 -5.66 -1.13
C HIS A 47 -3.87 -4.26 -0.69
N LEU A 48 -4.71 -3.24 -0.89
CA LEU A 48 -4.42 -1.86 -0.46
C LEU A 48 -4.24 -1.73 1.05
N THR A 49 -4.98 -2.53 1.83
CA THR A 49 -4.90 -2.59 3.30
C THR A 49 -3.56 -3.18 3.74
N GLY A 50 -3.17 -4.33 3.18
CA GLY A 50 -1.92 -5.00 3.53
C GLY A 50 -0.66 -4.23 3.08
N ALA A 51 -0.78 -3.35 2.08
CA ALA A 51 0.33 -2.51 1.64
C ALA A 51 0.84 -1.56 2.74
N VAL A 52 0.00 -1.16 3.70
CA VAL A 52 0.39 -0.31 4.83
C VAL A 52 1.50 -0.96 5.65
N ASP A 53 1.34 -2.24 6.02
CA ASP A 53 2.32 -3.00 6.79
C ASP A 53 3.59 -3.30 6.01
N ARG A 54 3.48 -3.44 4.69
CA ARG A 54 4.63 -3.71 3.82
C ARG A 54 5.45 -2.46 3.53
N PHE A 55 4.82 -1.28 3.45
CA PHE A 55 5.49 -0.05 3.04
C PHE A 55 5.93 0.79 4.24
N GLY A 56 5.06 0.95 5.24
CA GLY A 56 5.26 1.89 6.35
C GLY A 56 6.58 1.69 7.09
N PRO A 57 6.86 0.47 7.60
CA PRO A 57 8.11 0.19 8.30
C PRO A 57 9.37 0.45 7.46
N ASN A 58 9.33 0.13 6.15
CA ASN A 58 10.47 0.34 5.25
C ASN A 58 10.72 1.82 4.96
N ILE A 59 9.65 2.62 4.87
CA ILE A 59 9.75 4.08 4.74
C ILE A 59 10.35 4.69 6.01
N VAL A 60 9.85 4.31 7.19
CA VAL A 60 10.35 4.82 8.48
C VAL A 60 11.81 4.48 8.69
N ARG A 61 12.21 3.22 8.44
CA ARG A 61 13.61 2.79 8.57
C ARG A 61 14.52 3.56 7.60
N GLY A 62 14.15 3.66 6.32
CA GLY A 62 14.94 4.38 5.34
C GLY A 62 15.06 5.88 5.66
N ALA A 63 13.98 6.52 6.09
CA ALA A 63 14.02 7.91 6.58
C ALA A 63 14.92 8.06 7.82
N GLY A 64 14.99 7.03 8.67
CA GLY A 64 15.93 6.92 9.79
C GLY A 64 17.38 6.59 9.39
N GLY A 65 17.66 6.35 8.11
CA GLY A 65 19.00 6.01 7.60
C GLY A 65 19.29 4.51 7.49
N ASP A 66 18.29 3.65 7.70
CA ASP A 66 18.41 2.19 7.57
C ASP A 66 17.62 1.68 6.36
N GLY A 67 18.33 1.53 5.23
CA GLY A 67 17.78 0.95 3.99
C GLY A 67 17.99 -0.56 3.84
N SER A 68 18.45 -1.26 4.89
CA SER A 68 18.81 -2.67 4.80
C SER A 68 17.59 -3.60 4.78
N ALA A 69 17.77 -4.82 4.27
CA ALA A 69 16.72 -5.84 4.29
C ALA A 69 16.25 -6.13 5.73
N PRO A 70 14.93 -6.15 6.01
CA PRO A 70 14.42 -6.63 7.30
C PRO A 70 14.87 -8.06 7.58
N GLU A 71 14.89 -8.45 8.86
CA GLU A 71 15.20 -9.82 9.27
C GLU A 71 14.28 -10.83 8.55
N GLY A 72 14.87 -11.91 8.03
CA GLY A 72 14.14 -12.95 7.29
C GLY A 72 13.78 -12.60 5.84
N MET A 73 14.08 -11.37 5.38
CA MET A 73 13.89 -10.97 3.98
C MET A 73 15.21 -11.09 3.20
N PRO A 74 15.14 -11.44 1.90
CA PRO A 74 16.34 -11.47 1.07
C PRO A 74 16.82 -10.04 0.74
N PRO A 75 18.07 -9.88 0.26
CA PRO A 75 18.60 -8.58 -0.15
C PRO A 75 17.70 -7.89 -1.18
N ALA A 76 17.73 -6.56 -1.21
CA ALA A 76 16.87 -5.78 -2.09
C ALA A 76 17.16 -6.12 -3.57
N GLY A 77 16.14 -6.51 -4.33
CA GLY A 77 16.29 -6.90 -5.74
C GLY A 77 16.80 -8.33 -5.94
N GLU A 78 17.16 -9.03 -4.86
CA GLU A 78 17.56 -10.43 -4.89
C GLU A 78 16.40 -11.28 -4.37
N GLY A 79 15.65 -11.90 -5.27
CA GLY A 79 14.52 -12.75 -4.93
C GLY A 79 13.73 -13.15 -6.17
N ASP A 80 12.93 -14.20 -6.07
CA ASP A 80 12.05 -14.62 -7.18
C ASP A 80 10.85 -13.68 -7.30
N MET A 81 11.07 -12.56 -7.99
CA MET A 81 10.04 -11.56 -8.25
C MET A 81 8.86 -12.13 -9.03
N ALA A 82 9.10 -13.09 -9.92
CA ALA A 82 8.03 -13.74 -10.67
C ALA A 82 7.16 -14.61 -9.74
N ALA A 83 7.76 -15.37 -8.83
CA ALA A 83 7.02 -16.11 -7.82
C ALA A 83 6.23 -15.18 -6.89
N ARG A 84 6.82 -14.05 -6.47
CA ARG A 84 6.11 -13.05 -5.65
C ARG A 84 4.90 -12.46 -6.38
N LEU A 85 5.03 -12.10 -7.65
CA LEU A 85 3.92 -11.58 -8.45
C LEU A 85 2.82 -12.64 -8.64
N ARG A 86 3.18 -13.91 -8.87
CA ARG A 86 2.20 -15.02 -8.93
C ARG A 86 1.47 -15.22 -7.61
N ALA A 87 2.18 -15.08 -6.48
CA ALA A 87 1.61 -15.24 -5.15
C ALA A 87 0.76 -14.04 -4.69
N ASN A 88 1.04 -12.83 -5.19
CA ASN A 88 0.35 -11.60 -4.75
C ASN A 88 -1.17 -11.71 -4.84
N ALA A 89 -1.68 -12.34 -5.91
CA ALA A 89 -3.12 -12.53 -6.09
C ALA A 89 -3.75 -13.28 -4.91
N GLN A 90 -3.17 -14.44 -4.57
CA GLN A 90 -3.65 -15.29 -3.48
C GLN A 90 -3.45 -14.62 -2.11
N VAL A 91 -2.34 -13.91 -1.89
CA VAL A 91 -2.08 -13.20 -0.62
C VAL A 91 -3.18 -12.18 -0.30
N ALA A 92 -3.69 -11.46 -1.30
CA ALA A 92 -4.78 -10.51 -1.09
C ALA A 92 -6.10 -11.20 -0.73
N ILE A 93 -6.38 -12.34 -1.40
CA ILE A 93 -7.56 -13.17 -1.13
C ILE A 93 -7.50 -13.76 0.28
N ASP A 94 -6.39 -14.42 0.64
CA ASP A 94 -6.20 -15.01 1.97
C ASP A 94 -6.32 -13.95 3.07
N PHE A 95 -5.75 -12.77 2.85
CA PHE A 95 -5.85 -11.67 3.79
C PHE A 95 -7.29 -11.16 3.92
N ARG A 96 -8.00 -11.00 2.80
CA ARG A 96 -9.43 -10.64 2.81
C ARG A 96 -10.26 -11.67 3.59
N GLU A 97 -10.06 -12.96 3.33
CA GLU A 97 -10.77 -14.04 4.01
C GLU A 97 -10.50 -14.05 5.51
N SER A 98 -9.24 -13.80 5.91
CA SER A 98 -8.85 -13.71 7.33
C SER A 98 -9.54 -12.56 8.08
N LEU A 99 -9.83 -11.46 7.38
CA LEU A 99 -10.50 -10.29 7.96
C LEU A 99 -12.02 -10.43 7.96
N GLY A 100 -12.59 -11.09 6.94
CA GLY A 100 -14.02 -11.20 6.74
C GLY A 100 -14.72 -9.84 6.79
N SER A 101 -15.75 -9.70 7.62
CA SER A 101 -16.52 -8.46 7.77
C SER A 101 -15.72 -7.27 8.34
N LYS A 102 -14.51 -7.50 8.87
CA LYS A 102 -13.64 -6.46 9.43
C LYS A 102 -12.82 -5.72 8.37
N LEU A 103 -12.89 -6.11 7.09
CA LEU A 103 -12.06 -5.54 6.03
C LEU A 103 -12.13 -4.00 5.98
N LEU A 104 -13.34 -3.43 5.94
CA LEU A 104 -13.50 -1.98 5.86
C LEU A 104 -13.01 -1.25 7.11
N ALA A 105 -13.20 -1.84 8.31
CA ALA A 105 -12.66 -1.28 9.54
C ALA A 105 -11.13 -1.29 9.51
N THR A 106 -10.54 -2.41 9.12
CA THR A 106 -9.08 -2.61 9.02
C THR A 106 -8.45 -1.67 7.98
N TYR A 107 -9.10 -1.43 6.84
CA TYR A 107 -8.66 -0.42 5.88
C TYR A 107 -8.63 0.98 6.51
N ASN A 108 -9.69 1.34 7.26
CA ASN A 108 -9.80 2.65 7.91
C ASN A 108 -8.83 2.85 9.07
N GLU A 109 -8.48 1.79 9.80
CA GLU A 109 -7.43 1.81 10.82
C GLU A 109 -6.04 1.87 10.16
N GLY A 110 -5.85 1.08 9.10
CA GLY A 110 -4.63 1.03 8.31
C GLY A 110 -4.25 2.41 7.74
N ARG A 111 -5.20 3.19 7.22
CA ARG A 111 -4.90 4.56 6.78
C ARG A 111 -4.38 5.45 7.92
N VAL A 112 -4.97 5.37 9.11
CA VAL A 112 -4.54 6.20 10.26
C VAL A 112 -3.13 5.82 10.68
N ARG A 113 -2.86 4.52 10.77
CA ARG A 113 -1.51 4.01 11.06
C ARG A 113 -0.50 4.40 9.98
N PHE A 114 -0.90 4.42 8.70
CA PHE A 114 -0.01 4.89 7.63
C PHE A 114 0.25 6.39 7.76
N ASP A 115 -0.74 7.18 8.17
CA ASP A 115 -0.55 8.61 8.43
C ASP A 115 0.48 8.87 9.55
N GLU A 116 0.54 7.97 10.55
CA GLU A 116 1.54 7.95 11.63
C GLU A 116 2.93 7.57 11.12
N PHE A 117 3.07 6.54 10.27
CA PHE A 117 4.36 6.20 9.66
C PHE A 117 4.94 7.32 8.80
N LEU A 118 4.07 8.06 8.11
CA LEU A 118 4.46 9.21 7.29
C LEU A 118 4.60 10.49 8.11
N ALA A 119 4.27 10.47 9.40
CA ALA A 119 4.42 11.63 10.26
C ALA A 119 5.91 11.94 10.45
N GLY A 120 6.27 13.22 10.25
CA GLY A 120 7.64 13.68 10.43
C GLY A 120 8.55 13.50 9.21
N LEU A 121 8.08 12.93 8.10
CA LEU A 121 8.83 12.99 6.84
C LEU A 121 9.00 14.44 6.38
N GLN A 122 10.20 14.78 5.97
CA GLN A 122 10.60 16.10 5.49
C GLN A 122 11.19 16.01 4.08
N ASP A 123 11.31 17.14 3.40
CA ASP A 123 11.91 17.18 2.06
C ASP A 123 13.37 16.73 2.05
N ALA A 124 14.09 16.85 3.17
CA ALA A 124 15.45 16.33 3.33
C ALA A 124 15.52 14.79 3.29
N ASP A 125 14.39 14.08 3.50
CA ASP A 125 14.33 12.63 3.46
C ASP A 125 14.19 12.07 2.04
N ARG A 126 13.93 12.92 1.06
CA ARG A 126 13.55 12.58 -0.32
C ARG A 126 14.34 11.42 -0.91
N ASP A 127 15.66 11.51 -0.84
CA ASP A 127 16.60 10.60 -1.51
C ASP A 127 17.14 9.52 -0.58
N LYS A 128 16.66 9.45 0.67
CA LYS A 128 17.11 8.43 1.62
C LYS A 128 16.73 7.03 1.11
N PRO A 129 17.65 6.06 1.13
CA PRO A 129 17.41 4.72 0.62
C PRO A 129 16.52 3.92 1.57
N CYS A 130 15.50 3.29 1.00
CA CYS A 130 14.60 2.36 1.67
C CYS A 130 14.75 0.98 1.04
N TYR A 131 14.67 -0.06 1.87
CA TYR A 131 14.52 -1.42 1.36
C TYR A 131 13.19 -1.55 0.62
N HIS A 132 13.23 -2.09 -0.60
CA HIS A 132 12.06 -2.66 -1.26
C HIS A 132 12.47 -3.98 -1.92
N ALA A 133 11.57 -4.96 -1.93
CA ALA A 133 11.92 -6.31 -2.38
C ALA A 133 12.32 -6.37 -3.87
N ALA A 134 11.88 -5.42 -4.70
CA ALA A 134 12.31 -5.29 -6.10
C ALA A 134 13.63 -4.51 -6.29
N GLY A 135 14.24 -3.99 -5.21
CA GLY A 135 15.45 -3.18 -5.24
C GLY A 135 15.41 -2.05 -4.23
N THR A 136 16.56 -1.45 -3.90
CA THR A 136 16.61 -0.26 -3.03
C THR A 136 16.00 0.94 -3.76
N ILE A 137 15.02 1.60 -3.13
CA ILE A 137 14.32 2.76 -3.69
C ILE A 137 14.32 3.93 -2.71
N SER A 138 14.14 5.16 -3.19
CA SER A 138 14.07 6.34 -2.32
C SER A 138 12.73 6.47 -1.58
N VAL A 139 12.69 7.27 -0.51
CA VAL A 139 11.44 7.71 0.15
C VAL A 139 10.47 8.30 -0.87
N GLU A 140 10.95 9.18 -1.77
CA GLU A 140 10.11 9.75 -2.82
C GLU A 140 9.51 8.66 -3.73
N THR A 141 10.31 7.68 -4.12
CA THR A 141 9.85 6.58 -4.99
C THR A 141 8.79 5.74 -4.29
N TYR A 142 8.91 5.51 -2.99
CA TYR A 142 7.90 4.84 -2.18
C TYR A 142 6.56 5.61 -2.15
N LEU A 143 6.63 6.93 -1.96
CA LEU A 143 5.43 7.77 -1.96
C LEU A 143 4.75 7.78 -3.35
N ASN A 144 5.53 7.87 -4.42
CA ASN A 144 5.01 7.76 -5.78
C ASN A 144 4.37 6.40 -6.04
N LEU A 145 5.01 5.31 -5.59
CA LEU A 145 4.46 3.96 -5.67
C LEU A 145 3.11 3.88 -4.97
N ARG A 146 3.00 4.39 -3.73
CA ARG A 146 1.71 4.39 -3.02
C ARG A 146 0.64 5.23 -3.72
N ILE A 147 0.99 6.38 -4.28
CA ILE A 147 0.04 7.21 -5.05
C ILE A 147 -0.46 6.43 -6.27
N THR A 148 0.44 5.78 -7.01
CA THR A 148 0.08 4.93 -8.16
C THR A 148 -0.85 3.79 -7.74
N GLU A 149 -0.55 3.10 -6.63
CA GLU A 149 -1.42 2.05 -6.08
C GLU A 149 -2.83 2.58 -5.78
N LEU A 150 -2.95 3.76 -5.17
CA LEU A 150 -4.26 4.36 -4.87
C LEU A 150 -5.04 4.71 -6.14
N ILE A 151 -4.37 5.25 -7.17
CA ILE A 151 -5.00 5.64 -8.44
C ILE A 151 -5.51 4.39 -9.18
N VAL A 152 -4.64 3.41 -9.39
CA VAL A 152 -4.96 2.21 -10.17
C VAL A 152 -6.02 1.39 -9.46
N HIS A 153 -5.85 1.14 -8.16
CA HIS A 153 -6.78 0.27 -7.44
C HIS A 153 -8.10 0.94 -7.08
N GLU A 154 -8.16 2.28 -7.01
CA GLU A 154 -9.48 2.92 -7.01
C GLU A 154 -10.20 2.71 -8.34
N TRP A 155 -9.49 2.80 -9.46
CA TRP A 155 -10.10 2.50 -10.77
C TRP A 155 -10.60 1.06 -10.82
N ASP A 156 -9.78 0.08 -10.37
CA ASP A 156 -10.20 -1.33 -10.30
C ASP A 156 -11.49 -1.52 -9.47
N ILE A 157 -11.61 -0.78 -8.37
CA ILE A 157 -12.78 -0.85 -7.48
C ILE A 157 -14.05 -0.27 -8.13
N ARG A 158 -13.90 0.72 -9.03
CA ARG A 158 -15.02 1.51 -9.58
C ARG A 158 -15.49 1.10 -10.97
N SER A 159 -14.64 0.39 -11.70
CA SER A 159 -14.87 -0.07 -13.07
C SER A 159 -15.97 -1.12 -13.16
#